data_AF-A0A834BQX4-F1
#
_entry.id   AF-A0A834BQX4-F1
#
_cell.length_a   1.000
_cell.length_b   1.000
_cell.length_c   1.000
_cell.angle_alpha   90.00
_cell.angle_beta   90.00
_cell.angle_gamma   90.00
#
_symmetry.space_group_name_H-M   'P 1'
#
loop_
_entity.id
_entity.type
_entity.pdbx_description
1 polymer ?
#
loop_
_entity_poly.entity_id
_entity_poly.type
_entity_poly.pdbx_seq_one_letter_code
_entity_poly.pdbx_strand_id
1 'polypeptide(L)'
;MENRKVHTCDFYRTDPDLPRRFNDPDCFHGYGGKQTHPLYRTSNQTYGSEKPTVHEMPMQYRGKCCQFSEALLQHGMYRDNTFNTNITRSRVTVTTETQHRRAAIHHLYHAGNQSGHEGSSN
;
A
#
# COMPACT_ATOMS: atom_id res chain seq x y z
N MET A 1 39.60 18.29 27.99
CA MET A 1 39.12 18.36 26.59
C MET A 1 37.62 18.50 26.67
N GLU A 2 37.09 19.64 26.25
CA GLU A 2 35.66 19.92 26.28
C GLU A 2 34.94 18.91 25.36
N ASN A 3 33.95 18.18 25.89
CA ASN A 3 33.20 17.19 25.11
C ASN A 3 32.27 17.92 24.15
N ARG A 4 32.83 18.41 23.04
CA ARG A 4 32.02 18.91 21.93
C ARG A 4 31.25 17.73 21.36
N LYS A 5 29.93 17.82 21.39
CA LYS A 5 29.05 16.84 20.74
C LYS A 5 29.37 16.83 19.24
N VAL A 6 29.67 15.65 18.71
CA VAL A 6 30.15 15.47 17.34
C VAL A 6 29.00 14.97 16.50
N HIS A 7 28.67 15.67 15.41
CA HIS A 7 27.62 15.28 14.48
C HIS A 7 28.22 14.76 13.17
N THR A 8 27.57 13.81 12.50
CA THR A 8 28.10 13.28 11.22
C THR A 8 28.08 14.31 10.12
N CYS A 9 27.07 15.20 10.12
CA CYS A 9 26.99 16.32 9.18
C CYS A 9 28.14 17.33 9.30
N ASP A 10 28.85 17.37 10.43
CA ASP A 10 30.02 18.24 10.61
C ASP A 10 31.24 17.75 9.79
N PHE A 11 31.30 16.45 9.51
CA PHE A 11 32.44 15.79 8.85
C PHE A 11 32.09 15.33 7.43
N TYR A 12 30.83 14.98 7.19
CA TYR A 12 30.37 14.39 5.94
C TYR A 12 29.15 15.13 5.39
N ARG A 13 28.97 15.05 4.07
CA ARG A 13 27.76 15.53 3.41
C ARG A 13 26.64 14.52 3.59
N THR A 14 25.79 14.75 4.58
CA THR A 14 24.62 13.92 4.89
C THR A 14 23.38 14.38 4.13
N ASP A 15 22.45 13.47 3.89
CA ASP A 15 21.12 13.79 3.37
C ASP A 15 20.35 14.66 4.39
N PRO A 16 19.60 15.70 3.98
CA PRO A 16 18.78 16.51 4.89
C PRO A 16 17.72 15.70 5.65
N ASP A 17 17.24 14.60 5.07
CA ASP A 17 16.22 13.71 5.67
C ASP A 17 16.84 12.57 6.50
N LEU A 18 18.14 12.64 6.80
CA LEU A 18 18.81 11.61 7.60
C LEU A 18 18.21 11.59 9.03
N PRO A 19 17.75 10.42 9.53
CA PRO A 19 17.26 10.31 10.89
C PRO A 19 18.30 10.80 11.91
N ARG A 20 17.86 11.60 12.87
CA ARG A 20 18.72 12.19 13.91
C ARG A 20 19.64 11.18 14.59
N ARG A 21 19.18 9.93 14.77
CA ARG A 21 19.98 8.85 15.35
C ARG A 21 21.27 8.57 14.58
N PHE A 22 21.26 8.69 13.26
CA PHE A 22 22.47 8.53 12.45
C PHE A 22 23.29 9.82 12.35
N ASN A 23 22.69 10.98 12.64
CA ASN A 23 23.44 12.23 12.75
C ASN A 23 24.18 12.38 14.09
N ASP A 24 23.60 11.82 15.16
CA ASP A 24 24.09 11.91 16.54
C ASP A 24 24.52 10.51 17.03
N PRO A 25 25.76 10.04 16.78
CA PRO A 25 26.19 8.70 17.16
C PRO A 25 26.13 8.45 18.68
N ASP A 26 26.23 9.49 19.50
CA ASP A 26 26.08 9.41 20.95
C ASP A 26 24.73 8.88 21.43
N CYS A 27 23.69 8.89 20.58
CA CYS A 27 22.38 8.35 20.95
C CYS A 27 22.34 6.81 21.00
N PHE A 28 23.38 6.13 20.50
CA PHE A 28 23.52 4.67 20.59
C PHE A 28 24.07 4.27 21.97
N HIS A 29 23.16 3.84 22.85
CA HIS A 29 23.50 3.33 24.17
C HIS A 29 23.80 1.83 24.14
N GLY A 30 24.54 1.34 25.14
CA GLY A 30 24.83 -0.10 25.31
C GLY A 30 26.13 -0.57 24.67
N TYR A 31 26.79 0.30 23.89
CA TYR A 31 28.15 0.09 23.42
C TYR A 31 29.18 0.64 24.41
N GLY A 32 30.40 0.13 24.32
CA GLY A 32 31.45 0.43 25.27
C GLY A 32 31.70 -0.78 26.15
N GLY A 33 32.94 -1.27 26.15
CA GLY A 33 33.34 -2.44 26.90
C GLY A 33 32.95 -2.34 28.37
N LYS A 34 32.22 -3.34 28.87
CA LYS A 34 32.01 -3.49 30.31
C LYS A 34 33.38 -3.66 30.97
N GLN A 35 33.58 -3.01 32.10
CA GLN A 35 34.79 -3.20 32.90
C GLN A 35 34.80 -4.66 33.42
N THR A 36 35.65 -5.48 32.80
CA THR A 36 35.89 -6.87 33.17
C THR A 36 37.37 -7.03 33.52
N HIS A 37 37.66 -8.02 34.34
CA HIS A 37 39.04 -8.30 34.72
C HIS A 37 39.86 -8.64 33.46
N PRO A 38 41.05 -8.04 33.25
CA PRO A 38 41.83 -8.24 32.03
C PRO A 38 42.17 -9.70 31.73
N LEU A 39 42.35 -10.55 32.74
CA LEU A 39 42.64 -11.99 32.58
C LEU A 39 41.41 -12.85 32.27
N TYR A 40 40.19 -12.31 32.44
CA TYR A 40 38.93 -13.03 32.23
C TYR A 40 38.13 -12.44 31.05
N ARG A 41 38.83 -12.04 29.99
CA ARG A 41 38.21 -11.56 28.75
C ARG A 41 38.00 -12.71 27.78
N THR A 42 36.80 -12.80 27.21
CA THR A 42 36.48 -13.75 26.14
C THR A 42 36.45 -13.01 24.80
N SER A 43 36.64 -13.74 23.70
CA SER A 43 36.54 -13.17 22.34
C SER A 43 35.17 -12.52 22.07
N ASN A 44 34.11 -13.07 22.65
CA ASN A 44 32.76 -12.52 22.52
C ASN A 44 32.63 -11.12 23.14
N GLN A 45 33.46 -10.78 24.13
CA GLN A 45 33.47 -9.43 24.73
C GLN A 45 34.01 -8.36 23.78
N THR A 46 34.63 -8.72 22.66
CA THR A 46 35.05 -7.77 21.63
C THR A 46 33.84 -7.18 20.88
N TYR A 47 32.79 -7.98 20.66
CA TYR A 47 31.59 -7.49 19.99
C TYR A 47 30.88 -6.44 20.83
N GLY A 48 30.58 -5.27 20.24
CA GLY A 48 29.93 -4.16 20.92
C GLY A 48 30.80 -3.42 21.95
N SER A 49 32.08 -3.77 22.07
CA SER A 49 33.00 -3.11 23.02
C SER A 49 33.38 -1.70 22.61
N GLU A 50 33.27 -1.37 21.33
CA GLU A 50 33.53 -0.04 20.79
C GLU A 50 32.22 0.68 20.49
N LYS A 51 32.20 1.99 20.73
CA LYS A 51 31.04 2.83 20.46
C LYS A 51 31.03 3.25 18.99
N PRO A 52 29.85 3.29 18.35
CA PRO A 52 29.74 3.82 17.01
C PRO A 52 30.24 5.27 16.93
N THR A 53 30.96 5.58 15.86
CA THR A 53 31.56 6.89 15.60
C THR A 53 30.93 7.55 14.38
N VAL A 54 31.23 8.84 14.16
CA VAL A 54 30.73 9.57 12.98
C VAL A 54 31.19 8.97 11.65
N HIS A 55 32.29 8.22 11.65
CA HIS A 55 32.87 7.60 10.45
C HIS A 55 32.18 6.28 10.07
N GLU A 56 31.42 5.69 10.98
CA GLU A 56 30.67 4.43 10.76
C GLU A 56 29.20 4.69 10.45
N MET A 57 28.69 5.87 10.80
CA MET A 57 27.30 6.25 10.54
C MET A 57 27.03 6.41 9.04
N PRO A 58 25.83 6.00 8.57
CA PRO A 58 25.46 6.17 7.18
C PRO A 58 25.19 7.65 6.85
N MET A 59 25.57 8.07 5.64
CA MET A 59 25.27 9.43 5.13
C MET A 59 23.82 9.56 4.62
N GLN A 60 23.16 8.44 4.32
CA GLN A 60 21.78 8.38 3.85
C GLN A 60 21.08 7.15 4.40
N TYR A 61 19.79 7.26 4.72
CA TYR A 61 18.96 6.15 5.19
C TYR A 61 17.64 6.11 4.43
N ARG A 62 17.41 5.04 3.66
CA ARG A 62 16.18 4.82 2.89
C ARG A 62 15.35 3.71 3.54
N GLY A 63 14.86 3.99 4.75
CA GLY A 63 13.92 3.10 5.44
C GLY A 63 12.62 2.95 4.64
N LYS A 64 12.04 1.75 4.65
CA LYS A 64 10.71 1.53 4.06
C LYS A 64 9.65 1.85 5.11
N CYS A 65 8.68 2.69 4.75
CA CYS A 65 7.50 2.92 5.58
C CYS A 65 6.46 1.82 5.30
N CYS A 66 6.10 1.06 6.33
CA CYS A 66 5.13 -0.03 6.24
C CYS A 66 3.74 0.35 6.76
N GLN A 67 3.52 1.61 7.17
CA GLN A 67 2.30 2.06 7.87
C GLN A 67 1.01 1.74 7.11
N PHE A 68 1.01 1.90 5.78
CA PHE A 68 -0.14 1.57 4.94
C PHE A 68 -0.48 0.07 5.01
N SER A 69 0.52 -0.79 4.82
CA SER A 69 0.33 -2.24 4.83
C SER A 69 0.07 -2.79 6.23
N GLU A 70 0.64 -2.19 7.27
CA GLU A 70 0.39 -2.52 8.67
C GLU A 70 -1.08 -2.34 9.04
N ALA A 71 -1.71 -1.25 8.60
CA ALA A 71 -3.14 -1.02 8.81
C ALA A 71 -3.97 -2.15 8.17
N LEU A 72 -3.64 -2.59 6.96
CA LEU A 72 -4.32 -3.70 6.29
C LEU A 72 -4.06 -5.06 6.96
N LEU A 73 -2.83 -5.28 7.45
CA LEU A 73 -2.42 -6.51 8.14
C LEU A 73 -3.22 -6.75 9.43
N GLN A 74 -3.56 -5.69 10.17
CA GLN A 74 -4.36 -5.79 11.40
C GLN A 74 -5.74 -6.43 11.18
N HIS A 75 -6.32 -6.26 9.99
CA HIS A 75 -7.67 -6.75 9.66
C HIS A 75 -7.68 -8.17 9.07
N GLY A 76 -6.51 -8.79 8.88
CA GLY A 76 -6.39 -10.18 8.42
C GLY A 76 -6.75 -10.37 6.94
N MET A 77 -7.07 -11.61 6.58
CA MET A 77 -7.33 -11.99 5.19
C MET A 77 -8.68 -11.49 4.71
N TYR A 78 -8.72 -10.81 3.56
CA TYR A 78 -9.95 -10.38 2.91
C TYR A 78 -10.91 -11.57 2.66
N ARG A 79 -12.20 -11.34 2.93
CA ARG A 79 -13.30 -12.26 2.65
C ARG A 79 -14.39 -11.51 1.91
N ASP A 80 -14.87 -12.08 0.82
CA ASP A 80 -16.05 -11.59 0.11
C ASP A 80 -17.29 -12.29 0.64
N ASN A 81 -18.20 -11.51 1.25
CA ASN A 81 -19.49 -11.99 1.75
C ASN A 81 -20.66 -11.30 1.01
N THR A 82 -20.42 -10.72 -0.16
CA THR A 82 -21.45 -9.99 -0.93
C THR A 82 -22.19 -10.89 -1.93
N PHE A 83 -23.41 -10.49 -2.29
CA PHE A 83 -24.21 -11.19 -3.31
C PHE A 83 -24.04 -10.50 -4.68
N ASN A 84 -23.99 -11.28 -5.75
CA ASN A 84 -23.93 -10.73 -7.10
C ASN A 84 -25.29 -10.16 -7.53
N THR A 85 -25.39 -8.84 -7.59
CA THR A 85 -26.60 -8.09 -8.01
C THR A 85 -26.50 -7.53 -9.43
N ASN A 86 -25.49 -7.93 -10.21
CA ASN A 86 -25.32 -7.42 -11.56
C ASN A 86 -26.47 -7.88 -12.45
N ILE A 87 -27.20 -6.92 -13.04
CA ILE A 87 -28.20 -7.19 -14.07
C ILE A 87 -27.46 -7.54 -15.35
N THR A 88 -27.73 -8.71 -15.92
CA THR A 88 -27.16 -9.13 -17.20
C THR A 88 -27.41 -8.08 -18.28
N ARG A 89 -26.33 -7.46 -18.75
CA ARG A 89 -26.34 -6.55 -19.91
C ARG A 89 -25.68 -7.27 -21.08
N SER A 90 -26.44 -7.60 -22.11
CA SER A 90 -25.86 -7.98 -23.40
C SER A 90 -25.33 -6.73 -24.10
N ARG A 91 -24.31 -6.87 -24.94
CA ARG A 91 -23.79 -5.76 -25.78
C ARG A 91 -24.87 -5.14 -26.68
N VAL A 92 -25.99 -5.84 -26.88
CA VAL A 92 -27.11 -5.47 -27.75
C VAL A 92 -28.42 -5.25 -26.96
N THR A 93 -28.45 -5.47 -25.64
CA THR A 93 -29.66 -5.23 -24.83
C THR A 93 -29.90 -3.74 -24.72
N VAL A 94 -30.73 -3.26 -25.63
CA VAL A 94 -31.51 -2.04 -25.50
C VAL A 94 -32.20 -2.00 -24.13
N THR A 95 -32.33 -0.80 -23.55
CA THR A 95 -33.00 -0.58 -22.27
C THR A 95 -34.37 -1.28 -22.25
N THR A 96 -34.82 -1.74 -21.08
CA THR A 96 -36.11 -2.44 -20.93
C THR A 96 -37.26 -1.65 -21.57
N GLU A 97 -37.25 -0.31 -21.41
CA GLU A 97 -38.19 0.61 -22.08
C GLU A 97 -38.15 0.50 -23.62
N THR A 98 -36.96 0.37 -24.20
CA THR A 98 -36.77 0.21 -25.64
C THR A 98 -37.17 -1.19 -26.12
N GLN A 99 -36.98 -2.24 -25.32
CA GLN A 99 -37.53 -3.57 -25.61
C GLN A 99 -39.06 -3.55 -25.63
N HIS A 100 -39.69 -2.89 -24.65
CA HIS A 100 -41.15 -2.71 -24.61
C HIS A 100 -41.67 -1.91 -25.81
N ARG A 101 -40.98 -0.83 -26.23
CA ARG A 101 -41.31 -0.10 -27.47
C ARG A 101 -41.16 -0.93 -28.75
N ARG A 102 -40.24 -1.89 -28.81
CA ARG A 102 -40.12 -2.79 -29.97
C ARG A 102 -41.28 -3.79 -30.02
N ALA A 103 -41.67 -4.35 -28.88
CA ALA A 103 -42.83 -5.25 -28.78
C ALA A 103 -44.15 -4.50 -29.09
N ALA A 104 -44.42 -3.40 -28.39
CA ALA A 104 -44.80 -2.10 -28.96
C ALA A 104 -45.25 -2.03 -30.43
N ILE A 105 -44.28 -1.64 -31.23
CA ILE A 105 -44.42 -1.38 -32.65
C ILE A 105 -44.85 -2.66 -33.39
N HIS A 106 -44.33 -3.83 -33.03
CA HIS A 106 -44.65 -5.10 -33.69
C HIS A 106 -46.14 -5.48 -33.57
N HIS A 107 -46.77 -5.29 -32.41
CA HIS A 107 -48.20 -5.58 -32.27
C HIS A 107 -49.08 -4.61 -33.07
N LEU A 108 -48.68 -3.34 -33.20
CA LEU A 108 -49.43 -2.36 -33.97
C LEU A 108 -49.44 -2.72 -35.47
N TYR A 109 -48.31 -3.19 -36.00
CA TYR A 109 -48.21 -3.67 -37.38
C TYR A 109 -49.02 -4.95 -37.64
N HIS A 110 -49.11 -5.87 -36.67
CA HIS A 110 -49.93 -7.07 -36.83
C HIS A 110 -51.43 -6.80 -36.66
N ALA A 111 -51.83 -5.86 -35.80
CA ALA A 111 -53.23 -5.47 -35.63
C ALA A 111 -53.77 -4.75 -36.89
N GLY A 112 -52.97 -3.88 -37.52
CA GLY A 112 -53.35 -3.17 -38.74
C GLY A 112 -53.49 -4.07 -39.98
N ASN A 113 -52.81 -5.22 -40.01
CA ASN A 113 -52.93 -6.19 -41.10
C ASN A 113 -54.16 -7.11 -40.97
N GLN A 114 -54.83 -7.15 -39.81
CA GLN A 114 -56.05 -7.93 -39.61
C GLN A 114 -57.33 -7.15 -39.98
N SER A 115 -57.27 -5.82 -40.05
CA SER A 115 -58.40 -4.97 -40.45
C SER A 115 -58.59 -4.81 -41.96
N GLY A 116 -57.79 -5.50 -42.79
CA GLY A 116 -57.81 -5.39 -44.25
C GLY A 116 -58.44 -6.57 -44.99
N HIS A 117 -59.01 -7.57 -44.30
CA HIS A 117 -59.51 -8.80 -44.93
C HIS A 117 -61.01 -9.04 -44.68
N GLU A 118 -61.84 -7.99 -44.74
CA GLU A 118 -63.29 -8.14 -44.90
C GLU A 118 -63.78 -7.45 -46.17
N GLY A 119 -64.30 -8.25 -47.11
CA GLY A 119 -65.11 -7.77 -48.23
C GLY A 119 -64.64 -8.21 -49.61
N SER A 120 -65.11 -9.38 -50.08
CA SER A 120 -65.93 -9.51 -51.30
C SER A 120 -66.06 -11.01 -51.68
N SER A 121 -67.11 -11.67 -51.17
CA SER A 121 -67.62 -12.91 -51.79
C SER A 121 -68.64 -12.54 -52.85
N ASN A 122 -68.44 -13.05 -54.08
CA ASN A 122 -69.45 -13.08 -55.14
C ASN A 122 -70.64 -13.98 -54.78
#